data_AF-A0A9D1MS46-F1
#
_entry.id   AF-A0A9D1MS46-F1
#
_cell.length_a   1.000
_cell.length_b   1.000
_cell.length_c   1.000
_cell.angle_alpha   90.00
_cell.angle_beta   90.00
_cell.angle_gamma   90.00
#
_symmetry.space_group_name_H-M   'P 1'
#
loop_
_entity.id
_entity.type
_entity.pdbx_description
1 polymer ?
#
loop_
_entity_poly.entity_id
_entity_poly.type
_entity_poly.pdbx_seq_one_letter_code
_entity_poly.pdbx_strand_id
1 'polypeptide(L)'
;MKAKASVIAQKLLNLYRQEHVIFGGWAAVNQVFVEEADPDVLRALKELPTGKSLAKHIENLRSGKTPMDSIERELLPYGGMMAETVAPITLTSDEWTELENGINNFTPDQEGLDKIQNLRVVRKFGDQWLVAVRAALSKRPDLLEKWSIVNKTYRAYYLWRTASDMLNQPLSERARAQLQVDMPEYETYLPMFGTAGTELLEKLRASITTMKPVDDSGNDGLNF
;
A
#
# COMPACT_ATOMS: atom_id res chain seq x y z
N MET A 1 -27.30 -7.03 -11.38
CA MET A 1 -26.39 -5.87 -11.50
C MET A 1 -25.32 -5.74 -10.38
N LYS A 2 -25.38 -6.48 -9.25
CA LYS A 2 -24.44 -6.31 -8.12
C LYS A 2 -22.97 -6.72 -8.35
N ALA A 3 -22.69 -7.73 -9.16
CA ALA A 3 -21.33 -8.29 -9.29
C ALA A 3 -20.32 -7.31 -9.93
N LYS A 4 -20.73 -6.56 -10.96
CA LYS A 4 -19.84 -5.62 -11.66
C LYS A 4 -19.43 -4.44 -10.76
N ALA A 5 -20.38 -3.87 -10.02
CA ALA A 5 -20.11 -2.77 -9.10
C ALA A 5 -19.19 -3.19 -7.94
N SER A 6 -19.34 -4.40 -7.41
CA SER A 6 -18.47 -4.94 -6.36
C SER A 6 -17.04 -5.16 -6.86
N VAL A 7 -16.86 -5.67 -8.08
CA VAL A 7 -15.53 -5.83 -8.69
C VAL A 7 -14.83 -4.49 -8.91
N ILE A 8 -15.56 -3.49 -9.42
CA ILE A 8 -15.02 -2.13 -9.62
C ILE A 8 -14.69 -1.51 -8.25
N ALA A 9 -15.57 -1.61 -7.26
CA ALA A 9 -15.31 -1.12 -5.91
C ALA A 9 -14.04 -1.73 -5.31
N GLN A 10 -13.83 -3.04 -5.45
CA GLN A 10 -12.62 -3.70 -4.97
C GLN A 10 -11.37 -3.22 -5.74
N LYS A 11 -11.47 -3.02 -7.06
CA LYS A 11 -10.38 -2.46 -7.88
C LYS A 11 -10.00 -1.05 -7.41
N LEU A 12 -10.97 -0.16 -7.22
CA LEU A 12 -10.71 1.21 -6.75
C LEU A 12 -10.15 1.22 -5.32
N LEU A 13 -10.64 0.35 -4.44
CA LEU A 13 -10.14 0.22 -3.09
C LEU A 13 -8.69 -0.30 -3.06
N ASN A 14 -8.36 -1.26 -3.92
CA ASN A 14 -6.99 -1.74 -4.07
C ASN A 14 -6.07 -0.63 -4.58
N LEU A 15 -6.50 0.13 -5.59
CA LEU A 15 -5.75 1.29 -6.11
C LEU A 15 -5.53 2.35 -5.02
N TYR A 16 -6.57 2.68 -4.24
CA TYR A 16 -6.48 3.62 -3.12
C TYR A 16 -5.52 3.19 -2.01
N ARG A 17 -5.36 1.88 -1.80
CA ARG A 17 -4.41 1.31 -0.82
C ARG A 17 -3.02 1.11 -1.39
N GLN A 18 -2.85 1.19 -2.70
CA GLN A 18 -1.55 0.98 -3.33
C GLN A 18 -0.60 2.11 -2.97
N GLU A 19 0.50 1.73 -2.33
CA GLU A 19 1.56 2.62 -1.90
C GLU A 19 2.08 3.51 -3.07
N HIS A 20 2.24 2.95 -4.27
CA HIS A 20 2.68 3.69 -5.46
C HIS A 20 1.65 4.69 -6.02
N VAL A 21 0.38 4.61 -5.62
CA VAL A 21 -0.70 5.54 -6.02
C VAL A 21 -0.69 6.79 -5.13
N ILE A 22 -0.45 6.59 -3.83
CA ILE A 22 -0.12 7.67 -2.87
C ILE A 22 1.18 8.38 -3.31
N PHE A 23 2.07 7.65 -3.98
CA PHE A 23 3.39 8.07 -4.40
C PHE A 23 3.52 8.45 -5.90
N GLY A 24 2.50 8.29 -6.72
CA GLY A 24 2.51 8.63 -8.17
C GLY A 24 1.96 10.02 -8.49
N GLY A 25 1.41 10.71 -7.47
CA GLY A 25 0.66 11.93 -7.63
C GLY A 25 -0.83 11.63 -7.78
N TRP A 26 -1.64 12.28 -6.94
CA TRP A 26 -3.08 12.02 -6.87
C TRP A 26 -3.84 12.44 -8.12
N ALA A 27 -3.26 13.31 -8.97
CA ALA A 27 -3.91 13.87 -10.15
C ALA A 27 -4.46 12.81 -11.12
N ALA A 28 -3.66 11.82 -11.50
CA ALA A 28 -4.08 10.79 -12.45
C ALA A 28 -5.02 9.76 -11.81
N VAL A 29 -4.81 9.46 -10.53
CA VAL A 29 -5.58 8.45 -9.80
C VAL A 29 -6.96 8.97 -9.44
N ASN A 30 -7.04 10.21 -8.97
CA ASN A 30 -8.29 10.83 -8.58
C ASN A 30 -9.24 10.97 -9.78
N GLN A 31 -8.72 11.16 -10.99
CA GLN A 31 -9.54 11.09 -12.21
C GLN A 31 -10.19 9.71 -12.37
N VAL A 32 -9.42 8.63 -12.27
CA VAL A 32 -9.95 7.25 -12.32
C VAL A 32 -11.00 7.01 -11.23
N PHE A 33 -10.77 7.51 -10.01
CA PHE A 33 -11.75 7.39 -8.93
C PHE A 33 -13.05 8.12 -9.24
N VAL A 34 -12.98 9.35 -9.76
CA VAL A 34 -14.17 10.13 -10.09
C VAL A 34 -14.92 9.54 -11.29
N GLU A 35 -14.20 9.02 -12.28
CA GLU A 35 -14.77 8.42 -13.49
C GLU A 35 -15.44 7.07 -13.24
N GLU A 36 -14.79 6.17 -12.48
CA GLU A 36 -15.27 4.79 -12.31
C GLU A 36 -16.25 4.61 -11.14
N ALA A 37 -16.35 5.56 -10.20
CA ALA A 37 -17.17 5.40 -8.99
C ALA A 37 -18.63 5.87 -9.16
N ASP A 38 -19.41 5.22 -10.02
CA ASP A 38 -20.84 5.46 -10.13
C ASP A 38 -21.60 5.24 -8.79
N PRO A 39 -22.89 5.63 -8.66
CA PRO A 39 -23.62 5.51 -7.39
C PRO A 39 -23.69 4.08 -6.82
N ASP A 40 -23.68 3.05 -7.67
CA ASP A 40 -23.73 1.65 -7.23
C ASP A 40 -22.34 1.18 -6.77
N VAL A 41 -21.26 1.63 -7.42
CA VAL A 41 -19.88 1.42 -6.97
C VAL A 41 -19.61 2.13 -5.64
N LEU A 42 -20.08 3.37 -5.46
CA LEU A 42 -19.97 4.08 -4.18
C LEU A 42 -20.71 3.35 -3.04
N ARG A 43 -21.88 2.79 -3.33
CA ARG A 43 -22.62 1.97 -2.35
C ARG A 43 -21.82 0.73 -1.97
N ALA A 44 -21.29 0.01 -2.97
CA ALA A 44 -20.44 -1.16 -2.75
C ALA A 44 -19.15 -0.81 -1.99
N LEU A 45 -18.50 0.33 -2.27
CA LEU A 45 -17.34 0.81 -1.53
C LEU A 45 -17.62 1.01 -0.03
N LYS A 46 -18.80 1.55 0.31
CA LYS A 46 -19.18 1.79 1.72
C LYS A 46 -19.39 0.49 2.52
N GLU A 47 -19.61 -0.64 1.82
CA GLU A 47 -19.73 -1.97 2.41
C GLU A 47 -18.36 -2.65 2.63
N LEU A 48 -17.30 -2.17 1.97
CA LEU A 48 -15.96 -2.74 2.10
C LEU A 48 -15.19 -2.14 3.29
N PRO A 49 -14.30 -2.93 3.95
CA PRO A 49 -13.39 -2.41 4.98
C PRO A 49 -12.58 -1.23 4.43
N THR A 50 -12.43 -0.15 5.21
CA THR A 50 -11.77 1.12 4.80
C THR A 50 -12.34 1.81 3.55
N GLY A 51 -13.37 1.28 2.90
CA GLY A 51 -13.94 1.84 1.66
C GLY A 51 -14.79 3.09 1.90
N LYS A 52 -15.23 3.32 3.15
CA LYS A 52 -15.88 4.57 3.57
C LYS A 52 -14.96 5.79 3.42
N SER A 53 -13.66 5.65 3.69
CA SER A 53 -12.69 6.75 3.54
C SER A 53 -12.47 7.10 2.07
N LEU A 54 -12.33 6.09 1.20
CA LEU A 54 -12.26 6.29 -0.25
C LEU A 54 -13.55 6.92 -0.79
N ALA A 55 -14.72 6.42 -0.37
CA ALA A 55 -15.99 6.98 -0.81
C ALA A 55 -16.13 8.47 -0.42
N LYS A 56 -15.73 8.84 0.80
CA LYS A 56 -15.70 10.24 1.26
C LYS A 56 -14.71 11.09 0.45
N HIS A 57 -13.53 10.54 0.12
CA HIS A 57 -12.55 11.22 -0.74
C HIS A 57 -13.12 11.51 -2.14
N ILE A 58 -13.78 10.52 -2.76
CA ILE A 58 -14.44 10.68 -4.07
C ILE A 58 -15.54 11.74 -4.03
N GLU A 59 -16.35 11.75 -2.97
CA GLU A 59 -17.38 12.76 -2.75
C GLU A 59 -16.77 14.18 -2.59
N ASN A 60 -15.65 14.31 -1.89
CA ASN A 60 -14.91 15.57 -1.77
C ASN A 60 -14.33 16.05 -3.12
N LEU A 61 -13.81 15.13 -3.94
CA LEU A 61 -13.28 15.46 -5.28
C LEU A 61 -14.40 15.96 -6.20
N ARG A 62 -15.55 15.26 -6.22
CA ARG A 62 -16.70 15.63 -7.05
C ARG A 62 -17.33 16.96 -6.65
N SER A 63 -17.30 17.29 -5.37
CA SER A 63 -17.79 18.58 -4.85
C SER A 63 -16.79 19.72 -4.99
N GLY A 64 -15.55 19.44 -5.43
CA GLY A 64 -14.48 20.43 -5.52
C GLY A 64 -13.88 20.84 -4.17
N LYS A 65 -14.26 20.17 -3.07
CA LYS A 65 -13.72 20.43 -1.72
C LYS A 65 -12.24 20.06 -1.63
N THR A 66 -11.82 19.00 -2.34
CA THR A 66 -10.43 18.58 -2.43
C THR A 66 -9.94 18.74 -3.87
N PRO A 67 -8.78 19.40 -4.10
CA PRO A 67 -8.16 19.48 -5.42
C PRO A 67 -7.84 18.11 -6.02
N MET A 68 -7.95 17.98 -7.34
CA MET A 68 -7.75 16.71 -8.06
C MET A 68 -6.34 16.14 -7.90
N ASP A 69 -5.34 16.97 -7.59
CA ASP A 69 -3.95 16.58 -7.36
C ASP A 69 -3.62 16.27 -5.89
N SER A 70 -4.64 16.18 -5.02
CA SER A 70 -4.44 16.03 -3.58
C SER A 70 -5.42 15.05 -2.91
N ILE A 71 -5.18 14.80 -1.62
CA ILE A 71 -6.06 14.08 -0.72
C ILE A 71 -5.98 14.69 0.68
N GLU A 72 -7.11 14.71 1.40
CA GLU A 72 -7.12 15.11 2.81
C GLU A 72 -6.38 14.05 3.65
N ARG A 73 -5.53 14.48 4.60
CA ARG A 73 -4.68 13.59 5.39
C ARG A 73 -5.46 12.52 6.16
N GLU A 74 -6.61 12.90 6.70
CA GLU A 74 -7.53 12.00 7.42
C GLU A 74 -8.18 10.93 6.51
N LEU A 75 -8.13 11.15 5.20
CA LEU A 75 -8.63 10.26 4.16
C LEU A 75 -7.50 9.54 3.44
N LEU A 76 -6.27 9.58 3.96
CA LEU A 76 -5.22 8.69 3.47
C LEU A 76 -5.52 7.25 3.90
N PRO A 77 -5.16 6.26 3.07
CA PRO A 77 -5.17 4.87 3.51
C PRO A 77 -4.25 4.70 4.73
N TYR A 78 -4.57 3.74 5.59
CA TYR A 78 -3.80 3.43 6.80
C TYR A 78 -3.66 4.60 7.80
N GLY A 79 -4.59 5.57 7.78
CA GLY A 79 -4.64 6.65 8.78
C GLY A 79 -3.57 7.72 8.63
N GLY A 80 -2.93 7.84 7.45
CA GLY A 80 -1.97 8.89 7.18
C GLY A 80 -0.61 8.74 7.87
N MET A 81 -0.33 7.59 8.50
CA MET A 81 1.00 7.26 9.07
C MET A 81 2.13 7.29 8.01
N MET A 82 1.79 7.27 6.73
CA MET A 82 2.71 7.34 5.59
C MET A 82 3.02 8.79 5.11
N ALA A 83 2.26 9.80 5.56
CA ALA A 83 2.42 11.20 5.13
C ALA A 83 3.16 12.08 6.16
N GLU A 84 3.55 11.52 7.30
CA GLU A 84 4.37 12.20 8.29
C GLU A 84 5.82 12.25 7.84
N THR A 85 6.16 13.17 6.93
CA THR A 85 7.46 13.89 6.84
C THR A 85 7.66 14.51 5.44
N VAL A 86 7.13 15.72 5.22
CA VAL A 86 7.54 16.53 4.06
C VAL A 86 7.91 17.93 4.54
N ALA A 87 8.84 18.02 5.49
CA ALA A 87 9.69 19.20 5.53
C ALA A 87 10.63 19.11 4.31
N PRO A 88 10.90 20.21 3.59
CA PRO A 88 11.85 20.18 2.48
C PRO A 88 13.23 19.75 2.99
N ILE A 89 13.62 18.52 2.68
CA ILE A 89 14.92 17.98 3.07
C ILE A 89 15.95 18.55 2.12
N THR A 90 16.89 19.31 2.68
CA THR A 90 18.01 19.87 1.91
C THR A 90 19.20 18.92 2.05
N LEU A 91 19.65 18.36 0.94
CA LEU A 91 20.88 17.57 0.84
C LEU A 91 22.05 18.48 0.45
N THR A 92 23.23 18.20 0.99
CA THR A 92 24.50 18.78 0.55
C THR A 92 24.89 18.25 -0.84
N SER A 93 25.86 18.89 -1.51
CA SER A 93 26.31 18.48 -2.85
C SER A 93 26.88 17.05 -2.87
N ASP A 94 27.58 16.66 -1.80
CA ASP A 94 28.16 15.32 -1.68
C ASP A 94 27.08 14.26 -1.44
N GLU A 95 26.10 14.56 -0.57
CA GLU A 95 24.93 13.71 -0.34
C GLU A 95 24.10 13.53 -1.61
N TRP A 96 23.96 14.59 -2.42
CA TRP A 96 23.31 14.52 -3.72
C TRP A 96 24.05 13.59 -4.68
N THR A 97 25.37 13.74 -4.78
CA THR A 97 26.21 12.92 -5.66
C THR A 97 26.17 11.44 -5.25
N GLU A 98 26.27 11.17 -3.94
CA GLU A 98 26.16 9.81 -3.40
C GLU A 98 24.79 9.21 -3.70
N LEU A 99 23.71 9.95 -3.43
CA LEU A 99 22.34 9.49 -3.65
C LEU A 99 22.08 9.20 -5.13
N GLU A 100 22.44 10.13 -6.01
CA GLU A 100 22.25 9.98 -7.45
C GLU A 100 23.03 8.78 -8.00
N ASN A 101 24.29 8.59 -7.58
CA ASN A 101 25.09 7.42 -7.95
C ASN A 101 24.48 6.12 -7.42
N GLY A 102 23.98 6.12 -6.18
CA GLY A 102 23.31 4.97 -5.59
C GLY A 102 22.05 4.57 -6.37
N ILE A 103 21.20 5.54 -6.69
CA ILE A 103 19.96 5.33 -7.46
C ILE A 103 20.27 4.85 -8.88
N ASN A 104 21.26 5.45 -9.55
CA ASN A 104 21.61 5.10 -10.92
C ASN A 104 22.22 3.70 -11.06
N ASN A 105 22.89 3.21 -10.02
CA ASN A 105 23.50 1.87 -10.00
C ASN A 105 22.63 0.82 -9.30
N PHE A 106 21.36 1.14 -9.01
CA PHE A 106 20.47 0.25 -8.29
C PHE A 106 20.10 -0.99 -9.11
N THR A 107 20.26 -2.17 -8.50
CA THR A 107 19.73 -3.44 -8.99
C THR A 107 18.48 -3.82 -8.20
N PRO A 108 17.38 -4.28 -8.85
CA PRO A 108 16.12 -4.58 -8.16
C PRO A 108 16.15 -5.94 -7.44
N ASP A 109 17.11 -6.10 -6.53
CA ASP A 109 17.35 -7.30 -5.72
C ASP A 109 17.78 -6.93 -4.29
N GLN A 110 17.98 -7.95 -3.44
CA GLN A 110 18.39 -7.75 -2.03
C GLN A 110 19.74 -7.03 -1.93
N GLU A 111 20.70 -7.36 -2.80
CA GLU A 111 22.03 -6.75 -2.78
C GLU A 111 21.96 -5.25 -3.13
N GLY A 112 21.13 -4.90 -4.13
CA GLY A 112 20.87 -3.51 -4.49
C GLY A 112 20.19 -2.73 -3.37
N LEU A 113 19.22 -3.35 -2.68
CA LEU A 113 18.62 -2.73 -1.49
C LEU A 113 19.64 -2.51 -0.38
N ASP A 114 20.49 -3.49 -0.11
CA ASP A 114 21.53 -3.38 0.92
C ASP A 114 22.50 -2.26 0.57
N LYS A 115 22.89 -2.10 -0.71
CA LYS A 115 23.72 -0.98 -1.17
C LYS A 115 23.05 0.37 -0.91
N ILE A 116 21.77 0.52 -1.25
CA ILE A 116 21.00 1.75 -1.01
C ILE A 116 20.92 2.06 0.50
N GLN A 117 20.54 1.07 1.31
CA GLN A 117 20.41 1.23 2.77
C GLN A 117 21.74 1.55 3.45
N ASN A 118 22.86 1.23 2.80
CA ASN A 118 24.20 1.50 3.30
C ASN A 118 24.80 2.85 2.85
N LEU A 119 24.14 3.58 1.95
CA LEU A 119 24.55 4.95 1.61
C LEU A 119 24.49 5.85 2.84
N ARG A 120 25.47 6.73 3.01
CA ARG A 120 25.55 7.62 4.20
C ARG A 120 24.34 8.54 4.27
N VAL A 121 23.97 9.13 3.14
CA VAL A 121 22.77 9.96 3.00
C VAL A 121 21.48 9.22 3.39
N VAL A 122 21.36 7.93 3.09
CA VAL A 122 20.19 7.11 3.44
C VAL A 122 20.18 6.78 4.93
N ARG A 123 21.31 6.32 5.47
CA ARG A 123 21.45 5.99 6.90
C ARG A 123 21.14 7.18 7.82
N LYS A 124 21.45 8.40 7.39
CA LYS A 124 21.12 9.64 8.11
C LYS A 124 19.64 9.76 8.45
N PHE A 125 18.75 9.20 7.62
CA PHE A 125 17.30 9.28 7.79
C PHE A 125 16.70 8.16 8.66
N GLY A 126 17.50 7.16 9.06
CA GLY A 126 17.03 6.04 9.88
C GLY A 126 15.83 5.33 9.23
N ASP A 127 14.84 4.96 10.04
CA ASP A 127 13.66 4.20 9.61
C ASP A 127 12.76 4.95 8.60
N GLN A 128 12.91 6.27 8.49
CA GLN A 128 12.11 7.11 7.59
C GLN A 128 12.77 7.36 6.23
N TRP A 129 13.85 6.64 5.92
CA TRP A 129 14.68 6.91 4.74
C TRP A 129 13.92 6.91 3.41
N LEU A 130 12.92 6.05 3.23
CA LEU A 130 12.10 5.99 2.01
C LEU A 130 11.37 7.30 1.73
N VAL A 131 10.76 7.86 2.77
CA VAL A 131 9.97 9.09 2.71
C VAL A 131 10.89 10.30 2.60
N ALA A 132 11.97 10.31 3.40
CA ALA A 132 12.93 11.40 3.43
C ALA A 132 13.65 11.58 2.08
N VAL A 133 14.17 10.50 1.50
CA VAL A 133 14.83 10.56 0.19
C VAL A 133 13.85 10.98 -0.88
N ARG A 134 12.64 10.43 -0.89
CA ARG A 134 11.59 10.85 -1.84
C ARG A 134 11.28 12.35 -1.74
N ALA A 135 11.18 12.90 -0.53
CA ALA A 135 10.96 14.32 -0.31
C ALA A 135 12.11 15.17 -0.88
N ALA A 136 13.35 14.73 -0.69
CA ALA A 136 14.53 15.36 -1.29
C ALA A 136 14.49 15.31 -2.84
N LEU A 137 14.00 14.22 -3.42
CA LEU A 137 13.88 14.03 -4.88
C LEU A 137 12.70 14.76 -5.53
N SER A 138 11.83 15.45 -4.77
CA SER A 138 10.59 16.08 -5.28
C SER A 138 10.77 17.00 -6.50
N LYS A 139 11.96 17.56 -6.72
CA LYS A 139 12.30 18.44 -7.85
C LYS A 139 13.11 17.75 -8.97
N ARG A 140 13.37 16.44 -8.87
CA ARG A 140 14.17 15.62 -9.80
C ARG A 140 13.32 14.44 -10.31
N PRO A 141 12.41 14.66 -11.27
CA PRO A 141 11.47 13.64 -11.74
C PRO A 141 12.16 12.39 -12.33
N ASP A 142 13.32 12.58 -12.95
CA ASP A 142 14.19 11.51 -13.47
C ASP A 142 14.68 10.54 -12.38
N LEU A 143 15.05 11.08 -11.21
CA LEU A 143 15.47 10.26 -10.07
C LEU A 143 14.28 9.71 -9.29
N LEU A 144 13.15 10.41 -9.27
CA LEU A 144 11.91 9.91 -8.65
C LEU A 144 11.40 8.63 -9.31
N GLU A 145 11.47 8.53 -10.64
CA GLU A 145 11.06 7.33 -11.36
C GLU A 145 11.93 6.13 -10.94
N LYS A 146 13.25 6.30 -10.91
CA LYS A 146 14.18 5.26 -10.43
C LYS A 146 13.98 4.94 -8.95
N TRP A 147 13.70 5.95 -8.13
CA TRP A 147 13.39 5.78 -6.71
C TRP A 147 12.11 4.96 -6.49
N SER A 148 11.13 5.08 -7.38
CA SER A 148 9.91 4.26 -7.30
C SER A 148 10.22 2.76 -7.41
N ILE A 149 11.24 2.39 -8.20
CA ILE A 149 11.72 1.02 -8.33
C ILE A 149 12.36 0.56 -7.01
N VAL A 150 13.19 1.40 -6.39
CA VAL A 150 13.78 1.13 -5.06
C VAL A 150 12.69 0.87 -4.03
N ASN A 151 11.69 1.75 -3.95
CA ASN A 151 10.56 1.61 -3.03
C ASN A 151 9.80 0.30 -3.27
N LYS A 152 9.49 -0.01 -4.54
CA LYS A 152 8.77 -1.22 -4.93
C LYS A 152 9.54 -2.48 -4.52
N THR A 153 10.85 -2.51 -4.77
CA THR A 153 11.73 -3.61 -4.38
C THR A 153 11.77 -3.75 -2.86
N TYR A 154 11.97 -2.66 -2.11
CA TYR A 154 11.96 -2.69 -0.65
C TYR A 154 10.65 -3.26 -0.10
N ARG A 155 9.50 -2.79 -0.60
CA ARG A 155 8.18 -3.27 -0.16
C ARG A 155 8.01 -4.75 -0.45
N ALA A 156 8.42 -5.21 -1.63
CA ALA A 156 8.35 -6.62 -1.98
C ALA A 156 9.16 -7.50 -1.03
N TYR A 157 10.41 -7.13 -0.73
CA TYR A 157 11.25 -7.89 0.21
C TYR A 157 10.74 -7.81 1.65
N TYR A 158 10.22 -6.65 2.08
CA TYR A 158 9.58 -6.52 3.39
C TYR A 158 8.38 -7.46 3.54
N LEU A 159 7.46 -7.46 2.56
CA LEU A 159 6.29 -8.32 2.56
C LEU A 159 6.67 -9.80 2.48
N TRP A 160 7.67 -10.15 1.68
CA TRP A 160 8.21 -11.51 1.63
C TRP A 160 8.65 -12.00 3.01
N ARG A 161 9.47 -11.22 3.72
CA ARG A 161 9.98 -11.57 5.06
C ARG A 161 8.84 -11.67 6.06
N THR A 162 7.97 -10.66 6.08
CA THR A 162 6.83 -10.59 6.99
C THR A 162 5.88 -11.77 6.79
N ALA A 163 5.59 -12.14 5.54
CA ALA A 163 4.78 -13.31 5.20
C ALA A 163 5.45 -14.62 5.62
N SER A 164 6.76 -14.76 5.38
CA SER A 164 7.51 -15.94 5.77
C SER A 164 7.51 -16.13 7.29
N ASP A 165 7.74 -15.05 8.04
CA ASP A 165 7.75 -15.06 9.51
C ASP A 165 6.36 -15.38 10.07
N MET A 166 5.31 -14.80 9.49
CA MET A 166 3.92 -15.06 9.87
C MET A 166 3.52 -16.53 9.72
N LEU A 167 3.95 -17.19 8.64
CA LEU A 167 3.62 -18.59 8.39
C LEU A 167 4.43 -19.57 9.25
N ASN A 168 5.53 -19.12 9.84
CA ASN A 168 6.35 -19.92 10.75
C ASN A 168 5.79 -19.97 12.19
N GLN A 169 4.71 -19.23 12.48
CA GLN A 169 4.08 -19.17 13.80
C GLN A 169 2.56 -19.37 13.71
N PRO A 170 1.90 -19.90 14.76
CA PRO A 170 0.44 -19.95 14.81
C PRO A 170 -0.15 -18.53 14.75
N LEU A 171 -0.92 -18.23 13.71
CA LEU A 171 -1.57 -16.93 13.56
C LEU A 171 -2.73 -16.77 14.56
N SER A 172 -2.68 -15.71 15.36
CA SER A 172 -3.83 -15.27 16.16
C SER A 172 -4.98 -14.79 15.28
N GLU A 173 -6.21 -14.76 15.80
CA GLU A 173 -7.37 -14.22 15.07
C GLU A 173 -7.18 -12.76 14.64
N ARG A 174 -6.57 -11.94 15.50
CA ARG A 174 -6.20 -10.56 15.17
C ARG A 174 -5.20 -10.49 14.02
N ALA A 175 -4.19 -11.36 14.02
CA ALA A 175 -3.21 -11.42 12.94
C ALA A 175 -3.85 -11.88 11.62
N ARG A 176 -4.81 -12.82 11.66
CA ARG A 176 -5.57 -13.25 10.46
C ARG A 176 -6.46 -12.13 9.91
N ALA A 177 -7.14 -11.40 10.77
CA ALA A 177 -7.96 -10.25 10.35
C ALA A 177 -7.10 -9.15 9.72
N GLN A 178 -5.93 -8.86 10.31
CA GLN A 178 -4.98 -7.92 9.73
C GLN A 178 -4.43 -8.42 8.39
N LEU A 179 -4.05 -9.69 8.31
CA LEU A 179 -3.60 -10.31 7.06
C LEU A 179 -4.67 -10.21 5.96
N GLN A 180 -5.95 -10.42 6.28
CA GLN A 180 -7.06 -10.26 5.34
C GLN A 180 -7.17 -8.82 4.81
N VAL A 181 -6.92 -7.82 5.64
CA VAL A 181 -6.88 -6.40 5.23
C VAL A 181 -5.69 -6.14 4.29
N ASP A 182 -4.54 -6.72 4.59
CA ASP A 182 -3.27 -6.49 3.90
C ASP A 182 -3.09 -7.38 2.66
N MET A 183 -3.95 -8.39 2.44
CA MET A 183 -3.88 -9.33 1.31
C MET A 183 -3.67 -8.66 -0.06
N PRO A 184 -4.35 -7.55 -0.42
CA PRO A 184 -4.14 -6.91 -1.71
C PRO A 184 -2.69 -6.47 -1.95
N GLU A 185 -1.96 -6.12 -0.89
CA GLU A 185 -0.54 -5.80 -1.03
C GLU A 185 0.31 -7.04 -1.27
N TYR A 186 0.08 -8.12 -0.53
CA TYR A 186 0.76 -9.39 -0.80
C TYR A 186 0.49 -9.89 -2.23
N GLU A 187 -0.74 -9.75 -2.73
CA GLU A 187 -1.09 -10.08 -4.12
C GLU A 187 -0.38 -9.22 -5.15
N THR A 188 -0.07 -7.97 -4.81
CA THR A 188 0.64 -7.05 -5.69
C THR A 188 2.14 -7.36 -5.76
N TYR A 189 2.75 -7.67 -4.61
CA TYR A 189 4.21 -7.69 -4.50
C TYR A 189 4.82 -9.09 -4.45
N LEU A 190 4.17 -10.09 -3.85
CA LEU A 190 4.75 -11.44 -3.76
C LEU A 190 5.00 -12.09 -5.12
N PRO A 191 4.12 -11.96 -6.14
CA PRO A 191 4.39 -12.55 -7.46
C PRO A 191 5.68 -12.05 -8.14
N MET A 192 6.27 -10.94 -7.68
CA MET A 192 7.56 -10.45 -8.19
C MET A 192 8.72 -11.43 -7.93
N PHE A 193 8.57 -12.33 -6.96
CA PHE A 193 9.55 -13.39 -6.66
C PHE A 193 9.33 -14.67 -7.50
N GLY A 194 8.49 -14.60 -8.54
CA GLY A 194 8.15 -15.74 -9.38
C GLY A 194 7.38 -16.82 -8.62
N THR A 195 7.63 -18.09 -8.95
CA THR A 195 6.88 -19.25 -8.43
C THR A 195 6.89 -19.30 -6.90
N ALA A 196 8.04 -19.03 -6.26
CA ALA A 196 8.15 -19.08 -4.80
C ALA A 196 7.26 -18.02 -4.12
N GLY A 197 7.10 -16.85 -4.75
CA GLY A 197 6.20 -15.80 -4.28
C GLY A 197 4.73 -16.15 -4.45
N THR A 198 4.37 -16.78 -5.57
CA THR A 198 3.03 -17.30 -5.80
C THR A 198 2.65 -18.38 -4.77
N GLU A 199 3.55 -19.32 -4.49
CA GLU A 199 3.34 -20.35 -3.47
C GLU A 199 3.17 -19.75 -2.06
N LEU A 200 3.97 -18.74 -1.72
CA LEU A 200 3.86 -18.03 -0.44
C LEU A 200 2.49 -17.34 -0.32
N LEU A 201 2.02 -16.70 -1.39
CA LEU A 201 0.72 -16.05 -1.45
C LEU A 201 -0.43 -17.04 -1.26
N GLU A 202 -0.35 -18.23 -1.86
CA GLU A 202 -1.36 -19.28 -1.68
C GLU A 202 -1.44 -19.77 -0.24
N LYS A 203 -0.29 -19.92 0.44
CA LYS A 203 -0.24 -20.28 1.87
C LYS A 203 -0.88 -19.20 2.75
N LEU A 204 -0.66 -17.92 2.46
CA LEU A 204 -1.32 -16.82 3.17
C LEU A 204 -2.85 -16.86 2.98
N ARG A 205 -3.32 -17.08 1.75
CA ARG A 205 -4.76 -17.21 1.46
C ARG A 205 -5.40 -18.34 2.25
N ALA A 206 -4.78 -19.53 2.24
CA ALA A 206 -5.26 -20.69 2.99
C ALA A 206 -5.32 -20.41 4.51
N SER A 207 -4.36 -19.64 5.03
CA SER A 207 -4.32 -19.25 6.45
C SER A 207 -5.48 -18.34 6.86
N ILE A 208 -6.06 -17.58 5.94
CA ILE A 208 -7.28 -16.79 6.17
C ILE A 208 -8.53 -17.67 6.07
N THR A 209 -8.57 -18.60 5.10
CA THR A 209 -9.77 -19.42 4.83
C THR A 209 -10.06 -20.45 5.94
N THR A 210 -9.10 -20.74 6.81
CA THR A 210 -9.33 -21.60 7.99
C THR A 210 -10.17 -20.95 9.10
N MET A 211 -10.67 -19.72 8.91
CA MET A 211 -11.83 -19.22 9.65
C MET A 211 -13.04 -20.09 9.31
N LYS A 212 -13.37 -21.06 10.18
CA LYS A 212 -14.76 -21.51 10.27
C LYS A 212 -15.62 -20.27 10.54
N PRO A 213 -16.75 -20.09 9.84
CA PRO A 213 -17.74 -19.13 10.32
C PRO A 213 -18.05 -19.51 11.76
N VAL A 214 -18.06 -18.52 12.65
CA VAL A 214 -18.69 -18.70 13.97
C VAL A 214 -20.12 -19.06 13.64
N ASP A 215 -20.47 -20.33 13.84
CA ASP A 215 -21.83 -20.81 13.77
C ASP A 215 -22.60 -20.07 14.86
N ASP A 216 -23.36 -19.04 14.47
CA ASP A 216 -24.32 -18.37 15.36
C ASP A 216 -25.61 -19.22 15.50
N SER A 217 -25.48 -20.54 15.30
CA SER A 217 -26.50 -21.56 15.55
C SER A 217 -26.35 -22.09 16.98
N GLY A 218 -26.45 -21.17 17.94
CA GLY A 218 -26.28 -21.42 19.36
C GLY A 218 -27.36 -20.79 20.22
N ASN A 219 -28.63 -20.85 19.80
CA ASN A 219 -29.73 -20.73 20.76
C ASN A 219 -30.96 -21.53 20.29
N ASP A 220 -30.78 -22.84 20.22
CA ASP A 220 -31.89 -23.78 20.31
C ASP A 220 -32.36 -23.85 21.77
N GLY A 221 -33.64 -23.52 21.96
CA GLY A 221 -34.51 -24.22 22.91
C GLY A 221 -34.26 -23.98 24.41
N LEU A 222 -35.01 -23.04 24.97
CA LEU A 222 -35.53 -23.21 26.33
C LEU A 222 -37.05 -23.16 26.31
N ASN A 223 -37.63 -24.37 26.31
CA ASN A 223 -38.93 -24.64 26.92
C ASN A 223 -38.89 -24.20 28.38
N PHE A 224 -39.81 -23.34 28.81
CA PHE A 224 -40.56 -23.44 30.06
C PHE A 224 -41.84 -22.60 29.96
#